data_AF-A0A7C3JWJ0-F1
#
_entry.id   AF-A0A7C3JWJ0-F1
#
_cell.length_a   1.000
_cell.length_b   1.000
_cell.length_c   1.000
_cell.angle_alpha   90.00
_cell.angle_beta   90.00
_cell.angle_gamma   90.00
#
_symmetry.space_group_name_H-M   'P 1'
#
loop_
_entity.id
_entity.type
_entity.pdbx_description
1 polymer ?
#
loop_
_entity_poly.entity_id
_entity_poly.type
_entity_poly.pdbx_seq_one_letter_code
_entity_poly.pdbx_strand_id
1 'polypeptide(L)'
;MNDKAKGLFSRSCELLPARQALADISWGIYLALIQRNEMERTAYLMMQRLFTWTAALMLILISGANSPAADANSGKQMYLQYCSSCHGRDGKGDGTVSRELKVKVPDLTLLAKKNRGRFPLDDVMATIDGRRFVRAHGDRDMPVWGETFYSETEGKKYRELTTLLKAKVIAEYVGTLQR
;
A
#
# COMPACT_ATOMS: atom_id res chain seq x y z
N MET A 1 51.93 79.69 69.99
CA MET A 1 52.92 78.74 69.43
C MET A 1 52.15 77.82 68.49
N ASN A 2 51.88 78.29 67.27
CA ASN A 2 52.65 78.22 66.02
C ASN A 2 52.45 76.95 65.20
N ASP A 3 52.07 77.22 63.95
CA ASP A 3 52.35 76.49 62.71
C ASP A 3 51.80 75.07 62.53
N LYS A 4 50.89 74.94 61.55
CA LYS A 4 51.26 74.50 60.19
C LYS A 4 50.02 74.41 59.29
N ALA A 5 49.76 75.47 58.53
CA ALA A 5 48.87 75.45 57.37
C ALA A 5 49.71 75.25 56.10
N LYS A 6 49.90 74.00 55.68
CA LYS A 6 50.35 73.64 54.33
C LYS A 6 49.56 72.41 53.89
N GLY A 7 48.79 72.54 52.80
CA GLY A 7 48.15 71.39 52.16
C GLY A 7 46.78 71.64 51.55
N LEU A 8 46.60 72.71 50.76
CA LEU A 8 45.44 72.84 49.87
C LEU A 8 45.75 72.15 48.52
N PHE A 9 45.61 70.83 48.50
CA PHE A 9 45.33 70.06 47.29
C PHE A 9 44.05 69.27 47.56
N SER A 10 42.92 69.97 47.47
CA SER A 10 41.59 69.40 47.70
C SER A 10 41.07 68.75 46.42
N ARG A 11 41.29 67.43 46.35
CA ARG A 11 40.29 66.39 46.02
C ARG A 11 39.36 66.66 44.83
N SER A 12 39.77 66.16 43.67
CA SER A 12 38.84 65.73 42.61
C SER A 12 38.13 64.44 43.07
N CYS A 13 36.95 64.56 43.70
CA CYS A 13 36.19 63.42 44.20
C CYS A 13 35.18 62.93 43.14
N GLU A 14 35.59 61.90 42.40
CA GLU A 14 34.82 60.70 42.00
C GLU A 14 33.30 60.83 41.83
N LEU A 15 32.84 61.16 40.61
CA LEU A 15 31.45 60.96 40.16
C LEU A 15 31.28 59.76 39.19
N LEU A 16 32.26 58.87 39.10
CA LEU A 16 32.26 57.71 38.18
C LEU A 16 31.33 56.52 38.54
N PRO A 17 30.99 56.17 39.80
CA PRO A 17 30.34 54.88 40.08
C PRO A 17 28.87 54.82 39.63
N ALA A 18 28.17 55.95 39.57
CA ALA A 18 26.75 55.98 39.21
C ALA A 18 26.48 55.76 37.72
N ARG A 19 27.40 56.17 36.83
CA ARG A 19 27.25 55.96 35.38
C ARG A 19 27.54 54.52 34.96
N GLN A 20 28.51 53.87 35.62
CA GLN A 20 28.83 52.47 35.35
C GLN A 20 27.67 51.54 35.73
N ALA A 21 27.07 51.75 36.91
CA ALA A 21 25.99 50.93 37.42
C ALA A 21 24.73 50.95 36.52
N LEU A 22 24.39 52.10 35.93
CA LEU A 22 23.24 52.20 35.01
C LEU A 22 23.51 51.51 33.67
N ALA A 23 24.75 51.52 33.18
CA ALA A 23 25.13 50.79 31.97
C ALA A 23 25.04 49.27 32.19
N ASP A 24 25.47 48.79 33.35
CA ASP A 24 25.41 47.36 33.70
C ASP A 24 23.97 46.86 33.87
N ILE A 25 23.09 47.67 34.48
CA ILE A 25 21.65 47.36 34.59
C ILE A 25 20.98 47.37 33.20
N SER A 26 21.28 48.38 32.38
CA SER A 26 20.73 48.47 31.02
C SER A 26 21.20 47.32 30.13
N TRP A 27 22.47 46.90 30.27
CA TRP A 27 23.03 45.76 29.55
C TRP A 27 22.42 44.43 30.01
N GLY A 28 22.23 44.25 31.33
CA GLY A 28 21.56 43.07 31.89
C GLY A 28 20.09 42.93 31.45
N ILE A 29 19.33 44.02 31.39
CA ILE A 29 17.95 44.01 30.89
C ILE A 29 17.91 43.71 29.38
N TYR A 30 18.82 44.30 28.60
CA TYR A 30 18.93 44.04 27.16
C TYR A 30 19.25 42.56 26.87
N LEU A 31 20.20 41.97 27.59
CA LEU A 31 20.52 40.54 27.47
C LEU A 31 19.34 39.65 27.89
N ALA A 32 18.63 39.99 28.97
CA ALA A 32 17.45 39.24 29.41
C ALA A 32 16.30 39.28 28.38
N LEU A 33 16.10 40.42 27.70
CA LEU A 33 15.12 40.56 26.63
C LEU A 33 15.53 39.80 25.36
N ILE A 34 16.82 39.80 24.99
CA ILE A 34 17.35 38.98 23.89
C ILE A 34 17.14 37.49 24.20
N GLN A 35 17.50 37.06 25.41
CA GLN A 35 17.38 35.65 25.82
C GLN A 35 15.92 35.20 25.87
N ARG A 36 14.99 36.08 26.28
CA ARG A 36 13.54 35.82 26.21
C ARG A 36 13.05 35.67 24.76
N ASN A 37 13.49 36.53 23.84
CA ASN A 37 13.13 36.45 22.42
C ASN A 37 13.72 35.19 21.72
N GLU A 38 14.91 34.75 22.12
CA GLU A 38 15.53 33.51 21.62
C GLU A 38 14.82 32.26 22.15
N MET A 39 14.32 32.29 23.40
CA MET A 39 13.50 31.21 23.97
C MET A 39 12.17 31.04 23.22
N GLU A 40 11.50 32.13 22.84
CA GLU A 40 10.26 32.05 22.04
C GLU A 40 10.53 31.54 20.62
N ARG A 41 11.65 31.97 20.00
CA ARG A 41 12.06 31.49 18.67
C ARG A 41 12.46 30.01 18.68
N THR A 42 13.18 29.55 19.71
CA THR A 42 13.56 28.13 19.85
C THR A 42 12.33 27.25 20.12
N ALA A 43 11.40 27.70 20.97
CA ALA A 43 10.13 27.02 21.20
C ALA A 43 9.31 26.89 19.91
N TYR A 44 9.21 27.96 19.12
CA TYR A 44 8.51 27.96 17.83
C TYR A 44 9.15 26.99 16.83
N LEU A 45 10.48 26.99 16.69
CA LEU A 45 11.21 26.07 15.81
C LEU A 45 11.08 24.61 16.25
N MET A 46 11.06 24.35 17.57
CA MET A 46 10.82 23.02 18.13
C MET A 46 9.39 22.55 17.82
N MET A 47 8.38 23.39 18.03
CA MET A 47 6.97 23.09 17.71
C MET A 47 6.76 22.84 16.21
N GLN A 48 7.37 23.65 15.34
CA GLN A 48 7.29 23.44 13.89
C GLN A 48 7.90 22.10 13.48
N ARG A 49 9.06 21.72 14.04
CA ARG A 49 9.68 20.41 13.78
C ARG A 49 8.78 19.28 14.26
N LEU A 50 8.20 19.38 15.45
CA LEU A 50 7.27 18.36 15.95
C LEU A 50 6.04 18.22 15.04
N PHE A 51 5.50 19.33 14.53
CA PHE A 51 4.39 19.31 13.59
C PHE A 51 4.76 18.68 12.24
N THR A 52 5.92 19.01 11.67
CA THR A 52 6.35 18.40 10.40
C THR A 52 6.67 16.91 10.54
N TRP A 53 7.29 16.49 11.65
CA TRP A 53 7.55 15.08 11.93
C TRP A 53 6.27 14.28 12.13
N THR A 54 5.29 14.82 12.88
CA THR A 54 3.99 14.15 13.08
C THR A 54 3.17 14.08 11.79
N ALA A 55 3.17 15.14 10.97
CA ALA A 55 2.52 15.13 9.66
C ALA A 55 3.16 14.12 8.69
N ALA A 56 4.50 14.03 8.67
CA ALA A 56 5.21 13.04 7.86
C ALA A 56 4.91 11.60 8.31
N LEU A 57 4.86 11.35 9.62
CA LEU A 57 4.53 10.04 10.19
C LEU A 57 3.09 9.63 9.87
N MET A 58 2.15 10.58 9.92
CA MET A 58 0.75 10.37 9.50
C MET A 58 0.64 10.02 8.01
N LEU A 59 1.41 10.67 7.14
CA LEU A 59 1.42 10.39 5.69
C LEU A 59 1.96 8.99 5.35
N ILE A 60 2.99 8.54 6.10
CA ILE A 60 3.56 7.19 5.97
C ILE A 60 2.51 6.13 6.39
N LEU A 61 1.76 6.39 7.47
CA LEU A 61 0.71 5.48 7.92
C LEU A 61 -0.43 5.33 6.91
N ILE A 62 -0.80 6.40 6.20
CA ILE A 62 -1.84 6.36 5.15
C ILE A 62 -1.39 5.54 3.94
N SER A 63 -0.09 5.54 3.62
CA SER A 63 0.45 4.87 2.44
C SER A 63 0.59 3.35 2.60
N GLY A 64 0.52 2.83 3.83
CA GLY A 64 0.69 1.40 4.14
C GLY A 64 -0.56 0.52 3.92
N ALA A 65 -1.70 1.08 3.53
CA ALA A 65 -2.97 0.35 3.46
C ALA A 65 -3.18 -0.49 2.18
N ASN A 66 -2.27 -0.44 1.20
CA ASN A 66 -2.36 -1.26 -0.01
C ASN A 66 -1.66 -2.61 0.20
N SER A 67 -2.21 -3.44 1.10
CA SER A 67 -2.01 -4.89 0.96
C SER A 67 -2.81 -5.31 -0.27
N PRO A 68 -2.21 -5.93 -1.32
CA PRO A 68 -3.01 -6.72 -2.24
C PRO A 68 -3.55 -7.84 -1.37
N ALA A 69 -4.78 -7.68 -0.87
CA ALA A 69 -5.54 -8.79 -0.36
C ALA A 69 -5.37 -9.88 -1.40
N ALA A 70 -4.87 -11.05 -0.98
CA ALA A 70 -4.93 -12.24 -1.82
C ALA A 70 -6.40 -12.40 -2.16
N ASP A 71 -6.75 -11.89 -3.34
CA ASP A 71 -8.11 -11.68 -3.74
C ASP A 71 -8.64 -13.08 -3.94
N ALA A 72 -9.39 -13.58 -2.96
CA ALA A 72 -10.01 -14.90 -3.00
C ALA A 72 -10.92 -15.04 -4.24
N ASN A 73 -11.19 -13.92 -4.93
CA ASN A 73 -11.89 -13.81 -6.19
C ASN A 73 -10.99 -13.58 -7.43
N SER A 74 -9.66 -13.59 -7.29
CA SER A 74 -8.77 -13.45 -8.46
C SER A 74 -8.93 -14.65 -9.37
N GLY A 75 -9.12 -14.39 -10.67
CA GLY A 75 -9.23 -15.44 -11.68
C GLY A 75 -8.03 -16.41 -11.67
N LYS A 76 -6.84 -15.92 -11.32
CA LYS A 76 -5.64 -16.75 -11.13
C LYS A 76 -5.80 -17.77 -9.99
N GLN A 77 -6.27 -17.34 -8.83
CA GLN A 77 -6.42 -18.24 -7.69
C GLN A 77 -7.49 -19.30 -7.96
N MET A 78 -8.63 -18.89 -8.53
CA MET A 78 -9.68 -19.82 -8.94
C MET A 78 -9.17 -20.82 -10.00
N TYR A 79 -8.41 -20.36 -11.00
CA TYR A 79 -7.79 -21.25 -11.97
C TYR A 79 -6.83 -22.25 -11.31
N LEU A 80 -5.99 -21.81 -10.36
CA LEU A 80 -5.10 -22.70 -9.64
C LEU A 80 -5.87 -23.73 -8.82
N GLN A 81 -7.00 -23.36 -8.22
CA GLN A 81 -7.83 -24.24 -7.42
C GLN A 81 -8.60 -25.28 -8.26
N TYR A 82 -9.22 -24.86 -9.36
CA TYR A 82 -10.15 -25.70 -10.13
C TYR A 82 -9.54 -26.30 -11.41
N CYS A 83 -8.59 -25.63 -12.04
CA CYS A 83 -8.17 -25.97 -13.40
C CYS A 83 -6.74 -26.52 -13.48
N SER A 84 -5.84 -26.09 -12.59
CA SER A 84 -4.40 -26.33 -12.74
C SER A 84 -3.95 -27.78 -12.55
N SER A 85 -4.73 -28.60 -11.85
CA SER A 85 -4.45 -30.03 -11.69
C SER A 85 -4.45 -30.76 -13.03
N CYS A 86 -5.31 -30.36 -13.98
CA CYS A 86 -5.37 -30.90 -15.34
C CYS A 86 -4.59 -30.03 -16.33
N HIS A 87 -4.84 -28.73 -16.34
CA HIS A 87 -4.31 -27.82 -17.36
C HIS A 87 -2.90 -27.28 -17.07
N GLY A 88 -2.33 -27.61 -15.91
CA GLY A 88 -1.03 -27.06 -15.48
C GLY A 88 -1.17 -25.64 -14.94
N ARG A 89 -0.17 -25.18 -14.19
CA ARG A 89 -0.18 -23.83 -13.58
C ARG A 89 -0.10 -22.71 -14.61
N ASP A 90 0.44 -23.01 -15.79
CA ASP A 90 0.64 -22.07 -16.90
C ASP A 90 -0.27 -22.36 -18.12
N GLY A 91 -1.22 -23.30 -17.99
CA GLY A 91 -2.23 -23.56 -19.01
C GLY A 91 -1.80 -24.52 -20.12
N LYS A 92 -0.65 -25.18 -20.03
CA LYS A 92 -0.10 -26.01 -21.11
C LYS A 92 -0.68 -27.42 -21.23
N GLY A 93 -1.55 -27.84 -20.31
CA GLY A 93 -2.11 -29.20 -20.29
C GLY A 93 -1.20 -30.23 -19.59
N ASP A 94 -0.21 -29.78 -18.84
CA ASP A 94 0.79 -30.60 -18.14
C ASP A 94 0.53 -30.71 -16.63
N GLY A 95 -0.74 -30.57 -16.22
CA GLY A 95 -1.14 -30.69 -14.82
C GLY A 95 -0.83 -32.06 -14.22
N THR A 96 -0.77 -32.14 -12.88
CA THR A 96 -0.38 -33.35 -12.16
C THR A 96 -1.24 -34.57 -12.49
N VAL A 97 -2.54 -34.38 -12.77
CA VAL A 97 -3.46 -35.47 -13.13
C VAL A 97 -3.57 -35.68 -14.63
N SER A 98 -2.99 -34.82 -15.48
CA SER A 98 -3.18 -34.88 -16.93
C SER A 98 -2.65 -36.16 -17.57
N ARG A 99 -1.65 -36.79 -16.94
CA ARG A 99 -1.05 -38.06 -17.37
C ARG A 99 -1.93 -39.28 -17.11
N GLU A 100 -2.85 -39.18 -16.16
CA GLU A 100 -3.78 -40.25 -15.78
C GLU A 100 -5.07 -40.22 -16.61
N LEU A 101 -5.31 -39.14 -17.34
CA LEU A 101 -6.49 -38.98 -18.18
C LEU A 101 -6.31 -39.71 -19.51
N LYS A 102 -7.37 -40.38 -19.96
CA LYS A 102 -7.40 -41.06 -21.27
C LYS A 102 -7.36 -40.09 -22.43
N VAL A 103 -7.78 -38.85 -22.20
CA VAL A 103 -7.83 -37.79 -23.20
C VAL A 103 -6.70 -36.81 -22.93
N LYS A 104 -5.98 -36.44 -23.99
CA LYS A 104 -4.96 -35.40 -23.91
C LYS A 104 -5.60 -34.07 -23.50
N VAL A 105 -5.18 -33.54 -22.36
CA VAL A 105 -5.61 -32.22 -21.89
C VAL A 105 -5.10 -31.13 -22.85
N PRO A 106 -5.96 -30.21 -23.31
CA PRO A 106 -5.56 -29.19 -24.28
C PRO A 106 -4.69 -28.11 -23.63
N ASP A 107 -3.72 -27.62 -24.41
CA ASP A 107 -2.99 -26.40 -24.14
C ASP A 107 -3.92 -25.19 -24.35
N LEU A 108 -4.29 -24.57 -23.23
CA LEU A 108 -5.16 -23.40 -23.15
C LEU A 108 -4.47 -22.12 -23.64
N THR A 109 -3.14 -22.08 -23.70
CA THR A 109 -2.38 -20.89 -24.16
C THR A 109 -2.53 -20.64 -25.67
N LEU A 110 -3.05 -21.63 -26.40
CA LEU A 110 -3.18 -21.60 -27.85
C LEU A 110 -4.61 -21.35 -28.34
N LEU A 111 -5.56 -21.04 -27.45
CA LEU A 111 -6.97 -20.88 -27.81
C LEU A 111 -7.19 -19.71 -28.77
N ALA A 112 -6.54 -18.56 -28.55
CA ALA A 112 -6.63 -17.41 -29.43
C ALA A 112 -6.07 -17.72 -30.82
N LYS A 113 -4.89 -18.36 -30.89
CA LYS A 113 -4.29 -18.81 -32.15
C LYS A 113 -5.20 -19.75 -32.93
N LYS A 114 -5.85 -20.69 -32.25
CA LYS A 114 -6.84 -21.61 -32.85
C LYS A 114 -8.13 -20.91 -33.30
N ASN A 115 -8.41 -19.73 -32.75
CA ASN A 115 -9.60 -18.92 -33.07
C ASN A 115 -9.22 -17.62 -33.80
N ARG A 116 -8.39 -17.74 -34.85
CA ARG A 116 -8.04 -16.63 -35.75
C ARG A 116 -7.42 -15.42 -35.02
N GLY A 117 -6.65 -15.67 -33.98
CA GLY A 117 -6.00 -14.66 -33.15
C GLY A 117 -6.91 -14.01 -32.10
N ARG A 118 -8.17 -14.43 -31.96
CA ARG A 118 -9.12 -13.88 -30.98
C ARG A 118 -9.43 -14.91 -29.91
N PHE A 119 -9.30 -14.53 -28.65
CA PHE A 119 -9.67 -15.39 -27.53
C PHE A 119 -11.21 -15.51 -27.47
N PRO A 120 -11.78 -16.74 -27.55
CA PRO A 120 -13.23 -16.93 -27.58
C PRO A 120 -13.80 -16.95 -26.15
N LEU A 121 -13.89 -15.78 -25.51
CA LEU A 121 -14.29 -15.67 -24.10
C LEU A 121 -15.61 -16.38 -23.79
N ASP A 122 -16.64 -16.16 -24.61
CA ASP A 122 -17.97 -16.74 -24.41
C ASP A 122 -17.97 -18.27 -24.51
N ASP A 123 -17.19 -18.84 -25.44
CA ASP A 123 -17.06 -20.29 -25.57
C ASP A 123 -16.34 -20.90 -24.37
N VAL A 124 -15.32 -20.22 -23.85
CA VAL A 124 -14.59 -20.66 -22.65
C VAL A 124 -15.51 -20.59 -21.43
N MET A 125 -16.28 -19.52 -21.27
CA MET A 125 -17.28 -19.41 -20.20
C MET A 125 -18.33 -20.51 -20.29
N ALA A 126 -18.89 -20.73 -21.49
CA ALA A 126 -19.88 -21.77 -21.74
C ALA A 126 -19.31 -23.19 -21.48
N THR A 127 -18.02 -23.39 -21.69
CA THR A 127 -17.34 -24.66 -21.38
C THR A 127 -17.18 -24.85 -19.87
N ILE A 128 -16.83 -23.79 -19.12
CA ILE A 128 -16.67 -23.83 -17.66
C ILE A 128 -18.02 -24.05 -16.95
N ASP A 129 -19.06 -23.34 -17.39
CA ASP A 129 -20.40 -23.40 -16.77
C ASP A 129 -21.27 -24.57 -17.28
N GLY A 130 -20.79 -25.31 -18.29
CA GLY A 130 -21.43 -26.51 -18.82
C GLY A 130 -22.45 -26.28 -19.95
N ARG A 131 -22.70 -25.05 -20.36
CA ARG A 131 -23.55 -24.76 -21.53
C ARG A 131 -22.98 -25.30 -22.84
N ARG A 132 -21.67 -25.52 -22.91
CA ARG A 132 -20.98 -26.12 -24.06
C ARG A 132 -20.40 -27.48 -23.68
N PHE A 133 -20.88 -28.53 -24.34
CA PHE A 133 -20.30 -29.86 -24.21
C PHE A 133 -18.95 -29.94 -24.95
N VAL A 134 -17.92 -30.43 -24.28
CA VAL A 134 -16.63 -30.76 -24.89
C VAL A 134 -16.38 -32.24 -24.66
N ARG A 135 -16.10 -32.98 -25.74
CA ARG A 135 -15.87 -34.45 -25.68
C ARG A 135 -14.77 -34.85 -24.69
N ALA A 136 -13.79 -33.97 -24.47
CA ALA A 136 -12.72 -34.14 -23.50
C ALA A 136 -13.14 -33.92 -22.03
N HIS A 137 -14.39 -33.55 -21.76
CA HIS A 137 -14.91 -33.34 -20.40
C HIS A 137 -15.63 -34.58 -19.86
N GLY A 138 -16.18 -35.46 -20.72
CA GLY A 138 -16.92 -36.65 -20.29
C GLY A 138 -17.93 -36.35 -19.17
N ASP A 139 -18.30 -37.36 -18.38
CA ASP A 139 -18.98 -37.13 -17.08
C ASP A 139 -17.96 -36.97 -15.92
N ARG A 140 -16.68 -37.34 -16.14
CA ARG A 140 -15.64 -37.48 -15.08
C ARG A 140 -14.25 -36.94 -15.41
N ASP A 141 -13.94 -36.61 -16.67
CA ASP A 141 -12.55 -36.26 -17.07
C ASP A 141 -12.26 -34.75 -16.97
N MET A 142 -13.29 -33.90 -16.89
CA MET A 142 -13.24 -32.54 -16.34
C MET A 142 -14.67 -32.12 -15.94
N PRO A 143 -14.93 -31.76 -14.66
CA PRO A 143 -16.28 -31.51 -14.20
C PRO A 143 -16.85 -30.19 -14.74
N VAL A 144 -18.17 -30.15 -14.88
CA VAL A 144 -18.90 -28.90 -15.11
C VAL A 144 -18.85 -28.08 -13.82
N TRP A 145 -18.02 -27.04 -13.80
CA TRP A 145 -17.82 -26.21 -12.62
C TRP A 145 -19.03 -25.34 -12.28
N GLY A 146 -19.95 -25.14 -13.24
CA GLY A 146 -21.20 -24.41 -13.04
C GLY A 146 -21.98 -24.89 -11.82
N GLU A 147 -22.16 -26.20 -11.65
CA GLU A 147 -22.89 -26.77 -10.50
C GLU A 147 -22.12 -26.59 -9.19
N THR A 148 -20.80 -26.82 -9.20
CA THR A 148 -19.94 -26.58 -8.01
C THR A 148 -20.00 -25.13 -7.56
N PHE A 149 -19.90 -24.19 -8.50
CA PHE A 149 -20.02 -22.77 -8.21
C PHE A 149 -21.44 -22.41 -7.75
N TYR A 150 -22.46 -23.07 -8.29
CA TYR A 150 -23.84 -22.94 -7.85
C TYR A 150 -24.02 -23.43 -6.42
N SER A 151 -23.46 -24.57 -6.01
CA SER A 151 -23.51 -25.05 -4.63
C SER A 151 -22.71 -24.15 -3.68
N GLU A 152 -21.54 -23.67 -4.07
CA GLU A 152 -20.72 -22.76 -3.25
C GLU A 152 -21.35 -21.38 -3.03
N THR A 153 -22.31 -21.00 -3.87
CA THR A 153 -23.01 -19.72 -3.78
C THR A 153 -24.36 -19.84 -3.06
N GLU A 154 -24.66 -20.98 -2.45
CA GLU A 154 -25.82 -21.16 -1.60
C GLU A 154 -25.87 -20.10 -0.49
N GLY A 155 -27.06 -19.54 -0.26
CA GLY A 155 -27.26 -18.44 0.70
C GLY A 155 -26.79 -17.05 0.22
N LYS A 156 -26.24 -16.90 -0.99
CA LYS A 156 -25.93 -15.58 -1.57
C LYS A 156 -27.18 -14.96 -2.21
N LYS A 157 -27.33 -13.63 -2.04
CA LYS A 157 -28.47 -12.84 -2.56
C LYS A 157 -28.64 -12.94 -4.09
N TYR A 158 -27.53 -13.07 -4.82
CA TYR A 158 -27.51 -13.16 -6.28
C TYR A 158 -26.72 -14.39 -6.71
N ARG A 159 -27.26 -15.57 -6.42
CA ARG A 159 -26.59 -16.86 -6.61
C ARG A 159 -26.15 -17.08 -8.06
N GLU A 160 -27.09 -17.00 -9.00
CA GLU A 160 -26.87 -17.21 -10.43
C GLU A 160 -25.84 -16.22 -10.98
N LEU A 161 -25.94 -14.93 -10.60
CA LEU A 161 -24.99 -13.90 -11.01
C LEU A 161 -23.58 -14.18 -10.45
N THR A 162 -23.49 -14.66 -9.21
CA THR A 162 -22.21 -14.97 -8.57
C THR A 162 -21.54 -16.18 -9.24
N THR A 163 -22.32 -17.20 -9.60
CA THR A 163 -21.84 -18.36 -10.38
C THR A 163 -21.30 -17.94 -11.75
N LEU A 164 -22.04 -17.10 -12.48
CA LEU A 164 -21.59 -16.57 -13.77
C LEU A 164 -20.32 -15.73 -13.63
N LEU A 165 -20.22 -14.92 -12.57
CA LEU A 165 -19.03 -14.12 -12.31
C LEU A 165 -17.80 -14.99 -12.06
N LYS A 166 -17.93 -16.09 -11.29
CA LYS A 166 -16.84 -17.06 -11.09
C LYS A 166 -16.34 -17.65 -12.41
N ALA A 167 -17.24 -18.10 -13.28
CA ALA A 167 -16.87 -18.61 -14.61
C ALA A 167 -16.18 -17.54 -15.45
N LYS A 168 -16.68 -16.29 -15.42
CA LYS A 168 -16.10 -15.15 -16.15
C LYS A 168 -14.68 -14.82 -15.69
N VAL A 169 -14.42 -14.68 -14.39
CA VAL A 169 -13.09 -14.30 -13.90
C VAL A 169 -12.03 -15.38 -14.20
N ILE A 170 -12.42 -16.66 -14.17
CA ILE A 170 -11.54 -17.75 -14.61
C ILE A 170 -11.28 -17.65 -16.11
N ALA A 171 -12.32 -17.48 -16.93
CA ALA A 171 -12.18 -17.38 -18.38
C ALA A 171 -11.30 -16.17 -18.80
N GLU A 172 -11.45 -15.03 -18.12
CA GLU A 172 -10.60 -13.86 -18.32
C GLU A 172 -9.14 -14.13 -17.95
N TYR A 173 -8.90 -14.85 -16.85
CA TYR A 173 -7.54 -15.26 -16.50
C TYR A 173 -6.93 -16.18 -17.56
N VAL A 174 -7.68 -17.17 -18.07
CA VAL A 174 -7.24 -18.00 -19.21
C VAL A 174 -6.93 -17.15 -20.44
N GLY A 175 -7.71 -16.09 -20.66
CA GLY A 175 -7.45 -15.08 -21.70
C GLY A 175 -6.10 -14.37 -21.55
N THR A 176 -5.59 -14.21 -20.33
CA THR A 176 -4.26 -13.62 -20.09
C THR A 176 -3.11 -14.60 -20.36
N LEU A 177 -3.38 -15.90 -20.49
CA LEU A 177 -2.39 -16.94 -20.78
C LEU A 177 -2.10 -17.11 -22.28
N GLN A 178 -2.83 -16.42 -23.15
CA GLN A 178 -2.73 -16.60 -24.60
C GLN A 178 -1.37 -16.14 -25.14
N ARG A 179 -0.83 -16.88 -26.12
CA ARG A 179 0.47 -16.62 -26.77
C ARG A 179 0.39 -16.65 -28.29
#